data_AF-A0A7Z9KYC9-F1
#
_entry.id   AF-A0A7Z9KYC9-F1
#
_cell.length_a   1.000
_cell.length_b   1.000
_cell.length_c   1.000
_cell.angle_alpha   90.00
_cell.angle_beta   90.00
_cell.angle_gamma   90.00
#
_symmetry.space_group_name_H-M   'P 1'
#
loop_
_entity.id
_entity.type
_entity.pdbx_description
1 polymer ?
#
loop_
_entity_poly.entity_id
_entity_poly.type
_entity_poly.pdbx_seq_one_letter_code
_entity_poly.pdbx_strand_id
1 'polypeptide(L)'
;LGALPAAKIEVVHDGLIQAVAPAGSPGLADLRVIVDGHQAKLKDAFNYLAGKVQLFAVSPTQGAIAGNTWVTLYGTDFPNQPQLFFGEQKAKWAERLSPTTIFAKS
;
A
#
# COMPACT_ATOMS: atom_id res chain seq x y z
N LEU A 1 7.95 -2.68 2.15
CA LEU A 1 7.06 -1.90 3.04
C LEU A 1 7.85 -0.67 3.48
N GLY A 2 7.35 0.54 3.25
CA GLY A 2 8.08 1.80 3.52
C GLY A 2 9.23 2.11 2.55
N ALA A 3 9.01 1.97 1.23
CA ALA A 3 10.08 2.08 0.22
C ALA A 3 10.58 3.51 -0.05
N LEU A 4 9.95 4.53 0.54
CA LEU A 4 10.35 5.92 0.40
C LEU A 4 11.16 6.35 1.63
N PRO A 5 12.16 7.23 1.48
CA PRO A 5 12.80 7.89 2.62
C PRO A 5 11.77 8.64 3.46
N ALA A 6 12.01 8.71 4.77
CA ALA A 6 11.23 9.59 5.63
C ALA A 6 11.41 11.06 5.21
N ALA A 7 10.35 11.85 5.33
CA ALA A 7 10.39 13.27 5.04
C ALA A 7 10.68 14.08 6.32
N LYS A 8 11.13 15.34 6.18
CA LYS A 8 11.36 16.28 7.29
C LYS A 8 12.19 15.67 8.43
N ILE A 9 13.37 15.16 8.09
CA ILE A 9 14.30 14.59 9.07
C ILE A 9 15.00 15.73 9.80
N GLU A 10 14.88 15.77 11.12
CA GLU A 10 15.52 16.74 12.01
C GLU A 10 16.26 16.00 13.13
N VAL A 11 17.54 16.31 13.30
CA VAL A 11 18.33 15.82 14.45
C VAL A 11 18.15 16.83 15.57
N VAL A 12 17.45 16.42 16.64
CA VAL A 12 17.13 17.30 17.77
C VAL A 12 18.32 17.37 18.74
N HIS A 13 18.89 16.22 19.08
CA HIS A 13 20.12 16.06 19.85
C HIS A 13 20.66 14.63 19.71
N ASP A 14 21.79 14.34 20.36
CA ASP A 14 22.36 13.00 20.41
C ASP A 14 21.33 11.99 20.95
N GLY A 15 20.96 11.03 20.12
CA GLY A 15 19.96 10.01 20.43
C GLY A 15 18.50 10.35 20.03
N LEU A 16 18.22 11.53 19.48
CA LEU A 16 16.87 11.91 19.05
C LEU A 16 16.84 12.46 17.62
N ILE A 17 16.15 11.73 16.74
CA ILE A 17 15.80 12.14 15.39
C ILE A 17 14.29 12.21 15.29
N GLN A 18 13.76 13.34 14.83
CA GLN A 18 12.37 13.47 14.42
C GLN A 18 12.26 13.34 12.91
N ALA A 19 11.24 12.62 12.45
CA ALA A 19 10.95 12.49 11.03
C ALA A 19 9.46 12.21 10.82
N VAL A 20 8.96 12.55 9.64
CA VAL A 20 7.62 12.18 9.20
C VAL A 20 7.71 10.86 8.45
N ALA A 21 6.99 9.85 8.97
CA ALA A 21 6.86 8.57 8.29
C ALA A 21 6.25 8.79 6.89
N PRO A 22 6.86 8.24 5.83
CA PRO A 22 6.32 8.36 4.49
C PRO A 22 5.04 7.53 4.35
N ALA A 23 4.29 7.73 3.26
CA ALA A 23 3.17 6.85 2.96
C ALA A 23 3.67 5.39 2.81
N GLY A 24 2.99 4.47 3.49
CA GLY A 24 3.32 3.05 3.51
C GLY A 24 2.09 2.18 3.31
N SER A 25 2.33 0.89 3.15
CA SER A 25 1.26 -0.11 3.17
C SER A 25 1.05 -0.62 4.59
N PRO A 26 -0.17 -1.02 4.96
CA PRO A 26 -0.41 -1.62 6.26
C PRO A 26 0.51 -2.80 6.55
N GLY A 27 0.98 -2.89 7.79
CA GLY A 27 1.90 -3.91 8.27
C GLY A 27 3.21 -3.37 8.81
N LEU A 28 4.06 -4.31 9.26
CA LEU A 28 5.35 -4.02 9.88
C LEU A 28 6.37 -3.56 8.83
N ALA A 29 7.13 -2.54 9.18
CA ALA A 29 8.23 -2.00 8.41
C ALA A 29 9.51 -1.96 9.25
N ASP A 30 10.61 -2.31 8.60
CA ASP A 30 11.95 -2.09 9.14
C ASP A 30 12.26 -0.59 9.16
N LEU A 31 12.89 -0.12 10.23
CA LEU A 31 13.51 1.21 10.26
C LEU A 31 15.00 1.08 9.96
N ARG A 32 15.50 2.01 9.12
CA ARG A 32 16.91 2.11 8.76
C ARG A 32 17.37 3.54 8.94
N VAL A 33 18.52 3.70 9.58
CA VAL A 33 19.20 4.99 9.73
C VAL A 33 20.57 4.84 9.09
N ILE A 34 20.95 5.80 8.24
CA ILE A 34 22.25 5.85 7.58
C ILE A 34 22.94 7.15 7.97
N VAL A 35 24.14 7.08 8.54
CA VAL A 35 24.96 8.23 8.95
C VAL A 35 26.38 7.97 8.46
N ASP A 36 26.91 8.83 7.59
CA ASP A 36 28.28 8.73 7.06
C ASP A 36 28.66 7.33 6.56
N GLY A 37 27.74 6.68 5.84
CA GLY A 37 27.93 5.33 5.29
C GLY A 37 27.73 4.19 6.29
N HIS A 38 27.53 4.47 7.58
CA HIS A 38 27.17 3.48 8.60
C HIS A 38 25.66 3.29 8.63
N GLN A 39 25.20 2.04 8.67
CA GLN A 39 23.77 1.70 8.71
C GLN A 39 23.39 1.03 10.03
N ALA A 40 22.38 1.57 10.70
CA ALA A 40 21.64 0.89 11.76
C ALA A 40 20.29 0.42 11.22
N LYS A 41 19.85 -0.77 11.64
CA LYS A 41 18.55 -1.34 11.26
C LYS A 41 17.84 -1.88 12.48
N LEU A 42 16.56 -1.52 12.62
CA LEU A 42 15.65 -2.13 13.57
C LEU A 42 14.53 -2.83 12.80
N LYS A 43 14.40 -4.14 13.02
CA LYS A 43 13.43 -4.97 12.31
C LYS A 43 12.03 -4.78 12.90
N ASP A 44 11.01 -4.73 12.05
CA ASP A 44 9.59 -4.69 12.43
C ASP A 44 9.24 -3.58 13.45
N ALA A 45 9.96 -2.46 13.39
CA ALA A 45 9.92 -1.41 14.42
C ALA A 45 8.75 -0.43 14.27
N PHE A 46 8.18 -0.33 13.07
CA PHE A 46 7.08 0.58 12.77
C PHE A 46 5.90 -0.19 12.18
N ASN A 47 4.71 0.00 12.73
CA ASN A 47 3.49 -0.62 12.22
C ASN A 47 2.63 0.41 11.48
N TYR A 48 2.52 0.28 10.17
CA TYR A 48 1.53 1.01 9.40
C TYR A 48 0.16 0.41 9.70
N LEU A 49 -0.70 1.18 10.35
CA LEU A 49 -2.07 0.77 10.62
C LEU A 49 -2.90 0.86 9.34
N ALA A 50 -3.75 -0.14 9.09
CA ALA A 50 -4.70 -0.09 8.01
C ALA A 50 -5.76 0.99 8.31
N GLY A 51 -5.94 1.92 7.36
CA GLY A 51 -7.08 2.80 7.36
C GLY A 51 -8.36 2.07 6.91
N LYS A 52 -9.43 2.85 6.69
CA LYS A 52 -10.65 2.32 6.09
C LYS A 52 -10.39 2.08 4.60
N VAL A 53 -10.74 0.88 4.12
CA VAL A 53 -10.70 0.58 2.68
C VAL A 53 -11.65 1.55 1.95
N GLN A 54 -11.12 2.22 0.93
CA GLN A 54 -11.91 3.11 0.06
C GLN A 54 -11.68 2.71 -1.39
N LEU A 55 -12.72 2.87 -2.21
CA LEU A 55 -12.67 2.68 -3.65
C LEU A 55 -13.07 4.00 -4.32
N PHE A 56 -12.22 4.51 -5.21
CA PHE A 56 -12.39 5.81 -5.85
C PHE A 56 -12.78 5.69 -7.32
N ALA A 57 -12.18 4.75 -8.03
CA ALA A 57 -12.35 4.62 -9.46
C ALA A 57 -12.10 3.19 -9.95
N VAL A 58 -12.65 2.91 -11.13
CA VAL A 58 -12.42 1.68 -11.89
C VAL A 58 -12.21 2.03 -13.36
N SER A 59 -11.32 1.32 -14.05
CA SER A 59 -11.09 1.48 -15.49
C SER A 59 -10.79 0.14 -16.16
N PRO A 60 -11.43 -0.20 -17.30
CA PRO A 60 -12.53 0.53 -17.91
C PRO A 60 -13.81 0.47 -17.05
N THR A 61 -14.73 1.41 -17.26
CA THR A 61 -16.06 1.43 -16.60
C THR A 61 -17.09 0.55 -17.31
N GLN A 62 -16.69 -0.14 -18.38
CA GLN A 62 -17.54 -0.98 -19.21
C GLN A 62 -16.79 -2.26 -19.57
N GLY A 63 -17.53 -3.35 -19.79
CA GLY A 63 -16.99 -4.65 -20.15
C GLY A 63 -18.01 -5.48 -20.92
N ALA A 64 -17.56 -6.62 -21.46
CA ALA A 64 -18.44 -7.53 -22.18
C ALA A 64 -19.47 -8.17 -21.25
N ILE A 65 -20.70 -8.38 -21.75
CA ILE A 65 -21.78 -9.07 -21.00
C ILE A 65 -21.35 -10.50 -20.61
N ALA A 66 -20.53 -11.15 -21.45
CA ALA A 66 -19.94 -12.45 -21.16
C ALA A 66 -18.87 -12.44 -20.05
N GLY A 67 -18.56 -11.27 -19.47
CA GLY A 67 -17.50 -11.06 -18.48
C GLY A 67 -16.11 -11.09 -19.10
N ASN A 68 -15.13 -11.58 -18.34
CA ASN A 68 -13.72 -11.68 -18.74
C ASN A 68 -13.02 -10.37 -19.12
N THR A 69 -13.57 -9.22 -18.72
CA THR A 69 -12.95 -7.92 -18.93
C THR A 69 -11.92 -7.66 -17.84
N TRP A 70 -10.71 -7.28 -18.23
CA TRP A 70 -9.69 -6.82 -17.31
C TRP A 70 -10.01 -5.41 -16.84
N VAL A 71 -9.94 -5.17 -15.53
CA VAL A 71 -10.16 -3.86 -14.91
C VAL A 71 -9.07 -3.55 -13.90
N THR A 72 -8.82 -2.26 -13.72
CA THR A 72 -7.97 -1.72 -12.68
C THR A 72 -8.84 -0.91 -11.72
N LEU A 73 -8.71 -1.19 -10.42
CA LEU A 73 -9.39 -0.48 -9.35
C LEU A 73 -8.39 0.39 -8.60
N TYR A 74 -8.84 1.60 -8.25
CA TYR A 74 -8.05 2.59 -7.52
C TYR A 74 -8.71 2.94 -6.20
N GLY A 75 -7.95 2.96 -5.11
CA GLY A 75 -8.48 3.14 -3.76
C GLY A 75 -7.39 3.41 -2.71
N THR A 76 -7.72 3.13 -1.45
CA THR A 76 -6.77 3.10 -0.33
C THR A 76 -6.91 1.86 0.52
N ASP A 77 -5.83 1.52 1.22
CA ASP A 77 -5.78 0.47 2.25
C ASP A 77 -6.25 -0.91 1.77
N PHE A 78 -6.11 -1.23 0.49
CA PHE A 78 -6.49 -2.55 -0.02
C PHE A 78 -5.73 -3.64 0.74
N PRO A 79 -6.38 -4.72 1.21
CA PRO A 79 -5.69 -5.80 1.93
C PRO A 79 -4.80 -6.60 0.98
N ASN A 80 -3.84 -7.35 1.51
CA ASN A 80 -2.95 -8.21 0.71
C ASN A 80 -3.72 -9.26 -0.12
N GLN A 81 -4.89 -9.70 0.37
CA GLN A 81 -5.76 -10.66 -0.33
C GLN A 81 -7.16 -10.05 -0.48
N PRO A 82 -7.41 -9.23 -1.52
CA PRO A 82 -8.71 -8.62 -1.72
C PRO A 82 -9.73 -9.64 -2.23
N GLN A 83 -10.97 -9.53 -1.75
CA GLN A 83 -12.12 -10.15 -2.39
C GLN A 83 -12.83 -9.08 -3.22
N LEU A 84 -12.93 -9.31 -4.53
CA LEU A 84 -13.59 -8.41 -5.45
C LEU A 84 -14.86 -9.06 -6.00
N PHE A 85 -15.92 -8.26 -6.14
CA PHE A 85 -17.19 -8.66 -6.71
C PHE A 85 -17.63 -7.65 -7.77
N PHE A 86 -18.23 -8.16 -8.85
CA PHE A 86 -18.95 -7.39 -9.86
C PHE A 86 -20.45 -7.67 -9.68
N GLY A 87 -21.15 -6.75 -9.01
CA GLY A 87 -22.47 -7.04 -8.47
C GLY A 87 -22.39 -8.17 -7.44
N GLU A 88 -23.16 -9.24 -7.64
CA GLU A 88 -23.14 -10.42 -6.77
C GLU A 88 -22.11 -11.49 -7.20
N GLN A 89 -21.47 -11.32 -8.37
CA GLN A 89 -20.52 -12.30 -8.90
C GLN A 89 -19.12 -12.00 -8.41
N LYS A 90 -18.50 -12.98 -7.75
CA LYS A 90 -17.08 -12.88 -7.35
C LYS A 90 -16.21 -12.82 -8.61
N ALA A 91 -15.26 -11.89 -8.63
CA ALA A 91 -14.26 -11.78 -9.69
C ALA A 91 -13.51 -13.12 -9.84
N LYS A 92 -13.33 -13.56 -11.08
CA LYS A 92 -12.59 -14.80 -11.38
C LYS A 92 -11.13 -14.72 -10.95
N TRP A 93 -10.58 -13.51 -10.97
CA TRP A 93 -9.20 -13.24 -10.60
C TRP A 93 -9.07 -11.80 -10.09
N ALA A 94 -8.28 -11.62 -9.03
CA ALA A 94 -7.89 -10.30 -8.53
C ALA A 94 -6.51 -10.39 -7.89
N GLU A 95 -5.66 -9.41 -8.18
CA GLU A 95 -4.35 -9.25 -7.59
C GLU A 95 -4.17 -7.82 -7.10
N ARG A 96 -3.72 -7.68 -5.86
CA ARG A 96 -3.30 -6.40 -5.34
C ARG A 96 -1.91 -6.08 -5.88
N LEU A 97 -1.81 -5.05 -6.71
CA LEU A 97 -0.51 -4.53 -7.17
C LEU A 97 0.13 -3.62 -6.10
N SER A 98 -0.69 -2.84 -5.41
CA SER A 98 -0.25 -1.92 -4.35
C SER A 98 -1.40 -1.69 -3.34
N PRO A 99 -1.18 -1.00 -2.21
CA PRO A 99 -2.25 -0.60 -1.29
C PRO A 99 -3.36 0.23 -1.94
N THR A 100 -3.09 0.81 -3.10
CA THR A 100 -4.01 1.73 -3.79
C THR A 100 -4.49 1.19 -5.13
N THR A 101 -3.99 0.02 -5.57
CA THR A 101 -4.26 -0.51 -6.91
C THR A 101 -4.50 -2.01 -6.87
N ILE A 102 -5.64 -2.44 -7.41
CA ILE A 102 -5.96 -3.83 -7.68
C ILE A 102 -6.13 -4.00 -9.19
N PHE A 103 -5.51 -5.03 -9.76
CA PHE A 103 -5.83 -5.50 -11.10
C PHE A 103 -6.75 -6.70 -10.97
N ALA A 104 -7.79 -6.78 -11.80
CA ALA A 104 -8.78 -7.85 -11.68
C ALA A 104 -9.41 -8.22 -13.02
N LYS A 105 -10.08 -9.37 -13.04
CA LYS A 105 -10.88 -9.85 -14.16
C LYS A 105 -12.31 -10.14 -13.70
N SER A 106 -13.28 -9.52 -14.37
CA SER A 106 -14.72 -9.76 -14.16
C SER A 106 -15.10 -11.21 -14.42
#